data_AF-A0A2J0MTK6-F1
#
_entry.id   AF-A0A2J0MTK6-F1
#
_cell.length_a   1.000
_cell.length_b   1.000
_cell.length_c   1.000
_cell.angle_alpha   90.00
_cell.angle_beta   90.00
_cell.angle_gamma   90.00
#
_symmetry.space_group_name_H-M   'P 1'
#
loop_
_entity.id
_entity.type
_entity.pdbx_description
1 polymer ?
#
loop_
_entity_poly.entity_id
_entity_poly.type
_entity_poly.pdbx_seq_one_letter_code
_entity_poly.pdbx_strand_id
1 'polypeptide(L)'
;MDKNVNLIVKKLKKISCCEGIIYTGSRQEGDFTEDSDYDFTVLVSKGKSYYKTFRYKGLLVDICCATPDIIRKQDFTRDAVANAELGIIAHGEIVYDKSGRMNALQKQAKKIWALGPKNNPKEAGYLCTLFLHILNKPGSAQSYHSWNAIMEKIVRIFFELHKEWLPKSSNVGSRIKEIDKNFFKRYEKIYLSSAKDRARLTKQLIEYVVKKFHLPQTGEICFSKDENLSEA
;
A
#
# COMPACT_ATOMS: atom_id res chain seq x y z
N MET A 1 3.15 -11.33 -25.90
CA MET A 1 1.88 -10.76 -25.42
C MET A 1 0.69 -11.55 -25.97
N ASP A 2 -0.26 -11.94 -25.11
CA ASP A 2 -1.47 -12.71 -25.47
C ASP A 2 -2.30 -12.00 -26.57
N LYS A 3 -2.90 -12.80 -27.49
CA LYS A 3 -3.84 -12.32 -28.52
C LYS A 3 -4.99 -11.50 -27.93
N ASN A 4 -5.50 -11.84 -26.75
CA ASN A 4 -6.56 -11.07 -26.07
C ASN A 4 -6.06 -9.68 -25.65
N VAL A 5 -4.87 -9.60 -25.04
CA VAL A 5 -4.25 -8.33 -24.65
C VAL A 5 -4.03 -7.43 -25.87
N ASN A 6 -3.52 -7.99 -26.98
CA ASN A 6 -3.35 -7.26 -28.24
C ASN A 6 -4.67 -6.63 -28.75
N LEU A 7 -5.78 -7.36 -28.66
CA LEU A 7 -7.10 -6.87 -29.08
C LEU A 7 -7.62 -5.76 -28.15
N ILE A 8 -7.46 -5.91 -26.84
CA ILE A 8 -7.85 -4.88 -25.86
C ILE A 8 -7.03 -3.62 -26.08
N VAL A 9 -5.70 -3.75 -26.17
CA VAL A 9 -4.78 -2.64 -26.46
C VAL A 9 -5.14 -1.94 -27.78
N LYS A 10 -5.51 -2.67 -28.84
CA LYS A 10 -5.98 -2.07 -30.10
C LYS A 10 -7.24 -1.23 -29.91
N LYS A 11 -8.15 -1.62 -29.02
CA LYS A 11 -9.35 -0.82 -28.68
C LYS A 11 -8.98 0.39 -27.82
N LEU A 12 -8.12 0.22 -26.82
CA LEU A 12 -7.66 1.30 -25.94
C LEU A 12 -6.93 2.42 -26.69
N LYS A 13 -6.15 2.07 -27.72
CA LYS A 13 -5.49 3.06 -28.61
C LYS A 13 -6.48 4.02 -29.31
N LYS A 14 -7.77 3.67 -29.40
CA LYS A 14 -8.82 4.52 -29.97
C LYS A 14 -9.38 5.54 -28.99
N ILE A 15 -9.00 5.47 -27.70
CA ILE A 15 -9.35 6.51 -26.73
C ILE A 15 -8.74 7.83 -27.21
N SER A 16 -9.57 8.87 -27.29
CA SER A 16 -9.12 10.20 -27.73
C SER A 16 -7.96 10.67 -26.85
N CYS A 17 -6.94 11.23 -27.49
CA CYS A 17 -5.74 11.73 -26.80
C CYS A 17 -4.93 10.66 -26.05
N CYS A 18 -5.07 9.37 -26.39
CA CYS A 18 -4.22 8.30 -25.86
C CYS A 18 -2.75 8.50 -26.26
N GLU A 19 -1.87 8.61 -25.26
CA GLU A 19 -0.42 8.78 -25.41
C GLU A 19 0.35 7.54 -24.99
N GLY A 20 -0.21 6.69 -24.14
CA GLY A 20 0.46 5.46 -23.71
C GLY A 20 -0.45 4.54 -22.93
N ILE A 21 -0.05 3.26 -22.82
CA ILE A 21 -0.78 2.23 -22.11
C ILE A 21 0.23 1.37 -21.36
N ILE A 22 0.00 1.18 -20.06
CA ILE A 22 0.64 0.18 -19.23
C ILE A 22 -0.33 -0.98 -19.04
N TYR A 23 0.17 -2.20 -19.16
CA TYR A 23 -0.50 -3.43 -18.79
C TYR A 23 0.15 -3.97 -17.51
N THR A 24 -0.68 -4.36 -16.55
CA THR A 24 -0.23 -4.81 -15.24
C THR A 24 -1.10 -5.96 -14.72
N GLY A 25 -0.95 -6.30 -13.45
CA GLY A 25 -1.77 -7.30 -12.78
C GLY A 25 -1.20 -8.70 -12.88
N SER A 26 -1.90 -9.64 -12.26
CA SER A 26 -1.47 -11.04 -12.12
C SER A 26 -1.14 -11.70 -13.46
N ARG A 27 -1.90 -11.37 -14.52
CA ARG A 27 -1.68 -11.90 -15.88
C ARG A 27 -0.39 -11.40 -16.53
N GLN A 28 0.07 -10.21 -16.18
CA GLN A 28 1.36 -9.69 -16.63
C GLN A 28 2.50 -10.22 -15.77
N GLU A 29 2.28 -10.33 -14.45
CA GLU A 29 3.24 -10.83 -13.46
C GLU A 29 3.47 -12.35 -13.55
N GLY A 30 2.56 -13.09 -14.18
CA GLY A 30 2.65 -14.55 -14.38
C GLY A 30 2.00 -15.39 -13.28
N ASP A 31 1.39 -14.77 -12.27
CA ASP A 31 0.74 -15.39 -11.12
C ASP A 31 -0.80 -15.34 -11.24
N PHE A 32 -1.32 -15.63 -12.43
CA PHE A 32 -2.75 -15.51 -12.72
C PHE A 32 -3.50 -16.84 -12.62
N THR A 33 -4.78 -16.73 -12.28
CA THR A 33 -5.75 -17.83 -12.34
C THR A 33 -6.62 -17.69 -13.59
N GLU A 34 -7.41 -18.70 -13.90
CA GLU A 34 -8.35 -18.63 -15.03
C GLU A 34 -9.29 -17.41 -14.93
N ASP A 35 -9.66 -17.01 -13.72
CA ASP A 35 -10.57 -15.91 -13.41
C ASP A 35 -9.90 -14.55 -13.26
N SER A 36 -8.56 -14.47 -13.34
CA SER A 36 -7.85 -13.20 -13.22
C SER A 36 -8.33 -12.17 -14.26
N ASP A 37 -8.42 -10.93 -13.84
CA ASP A 37 -8.78 -9.76 -14.64
C ASP A 37 -7.62 -9.29 -15.54
N TYR A 38 -7.90 -8.28 -16.36
CA TYR A 38 -6.91 -7.54 -17.13
C TYR A 38 -6.85 -6.08 -16.64
N ASP A 39 -5.70 -5.65 -16.15
CA ASP A 39 -5.49 -4.31 -15.63
C ASP A 39 -4.72 -3.42 -16.61
N PHE A 40 -5.26 -2.24 -16.91
CA PHE A 40 -4.62 -1.26 -17.78
C PHE A 40 -4.63 0.15 -17.19
N THR A 41 -3.49 0.83 -17.30
CA THR A 41 -3.38 2.28 -17.07
C THR A 41 -3.16 2.97 -18.41
N VAL A 42 -4.08 3.84 -18.81
CA VAL A 42 -4.04 4.60 -20.07
C VAL A 42 -3.70 6.05 -19.77
N LEU A 43 -2.58 6.49 -20.35
CA LEU A 43 -2.17 7.88 -20.30
C LEU A 43 -2.87 8.66 -21.41
N VAL A 44 -3.59 9.71 -21.03
CA VAL A 44 -4.20 10.66 -21.97
C VAL A 44 -3.57 12.04 -21.85
N SER A 45 -3.36 12.73 -22.97
CA SER A 45 -2.75 14.07 -22.95
C SER A 45 -3.69 15.17 -22.44
N LYS A 46 -5.01 14.97 -22.49
CA LYS A 46 -6.03 15.87 -21.95
C LYS A 46 -7.34 15.12 -21.66
N GLY A 47 -8.20 15.74 -20.85
CA GLY A 47 -9.50 15.20 -20.46
C GLY A 47 -9.61 14.93 -18.97
N LYS A 48 -10.74 14.37 -18.54
CA LYS A 48 -10.96 13.94 -17.16
C LYS A 48 -10.34 12.57 -16.94
N SER A 49 -9.79 12.37 -15.74
CA SER A 49 -9.41 11.02 -15.31
C SER A 49 -10.65 10.24 -14.95
N TYR A 50 -10.68 8.96 -15.27
CA TYR A 50 -11.80 8.08 -14.99
C TYR A 50 -11.35 6.64 -14.85
N TYR A 51 -12.14 5.87 -14.12
CA TYR A 51 -12.00 4.43 -14.02
C TYR A 51 -13.16 3.77 -14.76
N LYS A 52 -12.87 2.70 -15.50
CA LYS A 52 -13.89 1.94 -16.22
C LYS A 52 -13.61 0.46 -16.11
N THR A 53 -14.65 -0.28 -15.74
CA THR A 53 -14.64 -1.75 -15.71
C THR A 53 -15.64 -2.29 -16.73
N PHE A 54 -15.33 -3.41 -17.37
CA PHE A 54 -16.28 -4.17 -18.19
C PHE A 54 -15.86 -5.63 -18.32
N ARG A 55 -16.74 -6.50 -18.83
CA ARG A 55 -16.41 -7.89 -19.12
C ARG A 55 -16.03 -8.13 -20.58
N TYR A 56 -14.95 -8.87 -20.82
CA TYR A 56 -14.53 -9.37 -22.12
C TYR A 56 -14.32 -10.88 -22.03
N LYS A 57 -15.13 -11.65 -22.77
CA LYS A 57 -15.13 -13.13 -22.73
C LYS A 57 -15.24 -13.69 -21.31
N GLY A 58 -16.14 -13.11 -20.50
CA GLY A 58 -16.36 -13.52 -19.11
C GLY A 58 -15.39 -12.90 -18.10
N LEU A 59 -14.22 -12.43 -18.52
CA LEU A 59 -13.19 -11.85 -17.64
C LEU A 59 -13.39 -10.35 -17.44
N LEU A 60 -13.06 -9.84 -16.26
CA LEU A 60 -13.09 -8.40 -15.97
C LEU A 60 -11.90 -7.70 -16.65
N VAL A 61 -12.14 -6.49 -17.13
CA VAL A 61 -11.14 -5.59 -17.69
C VAL A 61 -11.26 -4.25 -16.97
N ASP A 62 -10.20 -3.88 -16.30
CA ASP A 62 -10.11 -2.67 -15.49
C ASP A 62 -9.19 -1.65 -16.18
N ILE A 63 -9.71 -0.44 -16.35
CA ILE A 63 -9.02 0.63 -17.07
C ILE A 63 -9.02 1.89 -16.21
N CYS A 64 -7.82 2.31 -15.82
CA CYS A 64 -7.57 3.62 -15.24
C CYS A 64 -7.07 4.56 -16.34
N CYS A 65 -7.86 5.58 -16.68
CA CYS A 65 -7.46 6.64 -17.62
C CYS A 65 -7.08 7.89 -16.83
N ALA A 66 -5.85 8.38 -17.01
CA ALA A 66 -5.38 9.57 -16.30
C ALA A 66 -4.43 10.44 -17.14
N THR A 67 -4.35 11.72 -16.78
CA THR A 67 -3.35 12.64 -17.35
C THR A 67 -2.04 12.55 -16.57
N PRO A 68 -0.89 12.94 -17.18
CA PRO A 68 0.39 12.99 -16.47
C PRO A 68 0.33 13.78 -15.16
N ASP A 69 -0.41 14.89 -15.13
CA ASP A 69 -0.45 15.79 -13.98
C ASP A 69 -1.26 15.20 -12.83
N ILE A 70 -2.35 14.47 -13.13
CA ILE A 70 -3.13 13.76 -12.12
C ILE A 70 -2.29 12.63 -11.52
N ILE A 71 -1.61 11.83 -12.36
CA ILE A 71 -0.71 10.77 -11.90
C ILE A 71 0.36 11.32 -10.95
N ARG A 72 1.04 12.39 -11.34
CA ARG A 72 2.07 13.01 -10.49
C ARG A 72 1.49 13.55 -9.18
N LYS A 73 0.31 14.14 -9.23
CA LYS A 73 -0.33 14.72 -8.04
C LYS A 73 -0.79 13.65 -7.05
N GLN A 74 -1.35 12.54 -7.54
CA GLN A 74 -2.01 11.53 -6.71
C GLN A 74 -1.09 10.37 -6.35
N ASP A 75 -0.27 9.91 -7.30
CA ASP A 75 0.41 8.63 -7.19
C ASP A 75 1.91 8.80 -6.88
N PHE A 76 2.51 9.94 -7.17
CA PHE A 76 3.95 10.16 -6.93
C PHE A 76 4.26 10.66 -5.51
N THR A 77 3.36 10.43 -4.57
CA THR A 77 3.60 10.69 -3.15
C THR A 77 4.27 9.48 -2.46
N ARG A 78 5.06 9.79 -1.43
CA ARG A 78 5.66 8.82 -0.51
C ARG A 78 4.99 8.83 0.87
N ASP A 79 3.93 9.61 1.04
CA ASP A 79 3.28 9.82 2.34
C ASP A 79 2.30 8.66 2.69
N ALA A 80 1.95 7.80 1.72
CA ALA A 80 1.13 6.62 1.93
C ALA A 80 1.95 5.35 1.69
N VAL A 81 2.03 4.47 2.69
CA VAL A 81 2.73 3.17 2.58
C VAL A 81 2.12 2.22 1.54
N ALA A 82 0.82 2.35 1.30
CA ALA A 82 0.09 1.61 0.28
C ALA A 82 -0.13 2.51 -0.93
N ASN A 83 0.56 2.23 -2.02
CA ASN A 83 0.47 3.01 -3.26
C ASN A 83 0.56 2.09 -4.48
N ALA A 84 -0.59 1.46 -4.80
CA ALA A 84 -0.69 0.50 -5.88
C ALA A 84 -0.38 1.14 -7.24
N GLU A 85 -0.93 2.33 -7.51
CA GLU A 85 -0.74 3.04 -8.78
C GLU A 85 0.72 3.39 -9.05
N LEU A 86 1.47 3.86 -8.04
CA LEU A 86 2.91 4.09 -8.20
C LEU A 86 3.64 2.79 -8.58
N GLY A 87 3.28 1.67 -7.97
CA GLY A 87 3.86 0.36 -8.28
C GLY A 87 3.53 -0.11 -9.69
N ILE A 88 2.26 0.05 -10.10
CA ILE A 88 1.78 -0.23 -11.46
C ILE A 88 2.57 0.59 -12.48
N ILE A 89 2.72 1.90 -12.26
CA ILE A 89 3.44 2.76 -13.20
C ILE A 89 4.93 2.42 -13.21
N ALA A 90 5.51 2.13 -12.04
CA ALA A 90 6.93 1.81 -11.91
C ALA A 90 7.30 0.48 -12.59
N HIS A 91 6.46 -0.55 -12.52
CA HIS A 91 6.85 -1.92 -12.93
C HIS A 91 5.99 -2.53 -14.04
N GLY A 92 4.85 -1.95 -14.36
CA GLY A 92 3.97 -2.45 -15.41
C GLY A 92 4.61 -2.41 -16.80
N GLU A 93 4.15 -3.30 -17.68
CA GLU A 93 4.63 -3.41 -19.04
C GLU A 93 4.06 -2.27 -19.89
N ILE A 94 4.93 -1.44 -20.49
CA ILE A 94 4.50 -0.42 -21.44
C ILE A 94 4.16 -1.11 -22.77
N VAL A 95 2.87 -1.29 -23.04
CA VAL A 95 2.35 -1.95 -24.25
C VAL A 95 2.01 -0.95 -25.37
N TYR A 96 2.05 0.35 -25.06
CA TYR A 96 1.96 1.44 -26.03
C TYR A 96 2.60 2.71 -25.47
N ASP A 97 3.37 3.42 -26.29
CA ASP A 97 3.87 4.76 -25.98
C ASP A 97 4.04 5.55 -27.28
N LYS A 98 3.10 6.48 -27.55
CA LYS A 98 3.06 7.26 -28.78
C LYS A 98 4.15 8.30 -28.84
N SER A 99 4.44 8.94 -27.69
CA SER A 99 5.25 10.16 -27.63
C SER A 99 6.45 10.04 -26.69
N GLY A 100 6.74 8.85 -26.14
CA GLY A 100 7.76 8.65 -25.10
C GLY A 100 7.36 9.13 -23.70
N ARG A 101 6.13 9.65 -23.53
CA ARG A 101 5.66 10.23 -22.26
C ARG A 101 5.41 9.16 -21.20
N MET A 102 4.93 7.98 -21.61
CA MET A 102 4.71 6.88 -20.67
C MET A 102 6.05 6.37 -20.11
N ASN A 103 7.05 6.19 -20.97
CA ASN A 103 8.41 5.84 -20.55
C ASN A 103 9.02 6.89 -19.59
N ALA A 104 8.82 8.17 -19.88
CA ALA A 104 9.30 9.25 -19.00
C ALA A 104 8.64 9.21 -17.62
N LEU A 105 7.32 8.96 -17.55
CA LEU A 105 6.59 8.79 -16.29
C LEU A 105 7.04 7.55 -15.53
N GLN A 106 7.16 6.40 -16.19
CA GLN A 106 7.65 5.18 -15.55
C GLN A 106 9.05 5.35 -14.97
N LYS A 107 9.96 6.06 -15.65
CA LYS A 107 11.29 6.36 -15.12
C LYS A 107 11.22 7.20 -13.84
N GLN A 108 10.29 8.16 -13.75
CA GLN A 108 10.07 8.94 -12.53
C GLN A 108 9.49 8.07 -11.41
N ALA A 109 8.48 7.25 -11.72
CA ALA A 109 7.86 6.33 -10.77
C ALA A 109 8.90 5.34 -10.19
N LYS A 110 9.76 4.74 -11.03
CA LYS A 110 10.85 3.84 -10.59
C LYS A 110 11.79 4.51 -9.60
N LYS A 111 12.16 5.78 -9.82
CA LYS A 111 13.01 6.54 -8.90
C LYS A 111 12.33 6.73 -7.54
N ILE A 112 11.04 7.10 -7.54
CA ILE A 112 10.28 7.31 -6.30
C ILE A 112 10.07 5.97 -5.57
N TRP A 113 9.71 4.91 -6.30
CA TRP A 113 9.52 3.57 -5.78
C TRP A 113 10.77 3.08 -5.06
N ALA A 114 11.96 3.27 -5.65
CA ALA A 114 13.23 2.86 -5.05
C ALA A 114 13.57 3.59 -3.73
N LEU A 115 12.97 4.76 -3.47
CA LEU A 115 13.16 5.48 -2.20
C LEU A 115 12.32 4.93 -1.05
N GLY A 116 11.32 4.09 -1.35
CA GLY A 116 10.33 3.63 -0.38
C GLY A 116 9.38 4.72 0.13
N PRO A 117 8.37 4.35 0.93
CA PRO A 117 7.54 5.32 1.65
C PRO A 117 8.39 6.16 2.61
N LYS A 118 7.91 7.35 2.95
CA LYS A 118 8.47 8.13 4.05
C LYS A 118 8.16 7.41 5.36
N ASN A 119 9.10 7.45 6.30
CA ASN A 119 8.88 6.95 7.64
C ASN A 119 8.67 8.09 8.63
N ASN A 120 7.74 7.89 9.57
CA ASN A 120 7.46 8.80 10.66
C ASN A 120 7.55 8.07 12.02
N PRO A 121 8.76 7.84 12.56
CA PRO A 121 8.94 7.12 13.82
C PRO A 121 8.19 7.73 15.01
N LYS A 122 7.98 9.05 15.02
CA LYS A 122 7.23 9.74 16.08
C LYS A 122 5.75 9.36 16.07
N GLU A 123 5.11 9.43 14.89
CA GLU A 123 3.72 9.01 14.73
C GLU A 123 3.54 7.51 14.96
N ALA A 124 4.44 6.68 14.44
CA ALA A 124 4.46 5.25 14.70
C ALA A 124 4.52 4.95 16.21
N GLY A 125 5.40 5.65 16.93
CA GLY A 125 5.53 5.55 18.38
C GLY A 125 4.25 5.91 19.14
N TYR A 126 3.65 7.06 18.80
CA TYR A 126 2.35 7.51 19.32
C TYR A 126 1.24 6.47 19.09
N LEU A 127 1.11 5.97 17.86
CA LEU A 127 0.10 4.96 17.50
C LEU A 127 0.33 3.65 18.27
N CYS A 128 1.57 3.20 18.42
CA CYS A 128 1.90 2.04 19.25
C CYS A 128 1.44 2.25 20.70
N THR A 129 1.71 3.41 21.30
CA THR A 129 1.25 3.73 22.66
C THR A 129 -0.28 3.71 22.77
N LEU A 130 -0.98 4.32 21.81
CA LEU A 130 -2.45 4.33 21.75
C LEU A 130 -3.02 2.90 21.64
N PHE A 131 -2.46 2.06 20.78
CA PHE A 131 -2.92 0.68 20.60
C PHE A 131 -2.71 -0.17 21.86
N LEU A 132 -1.57 -0.01 22.54
CA LEU A 132 -1.33 -0.67 23.82
C LEU A 132 -2.38 -0.25 24.86
N HIS A 133 -2.73 1.04 24.92
CA HIS A 133 -3.80 1.53 25.81
C HIS A 133 -5.16 0.91 25.47
N ILE A 134 -5.52 0.83 24.19
CA ILE A 134 -6.79 0.21 23.74
C ILE A 134 -6.84 -1.28 24.10
N LEU A 135 -5.74 -2.01 23.87
CA LEU A 135 -5.67 -3.47 24.11
C LEU A 135 -5.68 -3.84 25.60
N ASN A 136 -5.39 -2.90 26.51
CA ASN A 136 -5.45 -3.14 27.96
C ASN A 136 -6.87 -2.97 28.54
N LYS A 137 -7.87 -2.48 27.77
CA LYS A 137 -9.25 -2.33 28.25
C LYS A 137 -9.97 -3.69 28.31
N PRO A 138 -10.89 -3.91 29.27
CA PRO A 138 -11.70 -5.12 29.35
C PRO A 138 -12.48 -5.37 28.03
N GLY A 139 -12.49 -6.62 27.57
CA GLY A 139 -13.05 -6.96 26.26
C GLY A 139 -14.58 -6.84 26.17
N SER A 140 -15.08 -6.28 25.07
CA SER A 140 -16.47 -6.35 24.62
C SER A 140 -16.51 -6.93 23.19
N ALA A 141 -17.68 -7.22 22.62
CA ALA A 141 -17.79 -7.65 21.22
C ALA A 141 -17.13 -6.64 20.24
N GLN A 142 -17.05 -5.37 20.62
CA GLN A 142 -16.41 -4.29 19.85
C GLN A 142 -14.87 -4.44 19.79
N SER A 143 -14.28 -5.21 20.71
CA SER A 143 -12.84 -5.47 20.76
C SER A 143 -12.30 -6.21 19.55
N TYR A 144 -13.12 -7.03 18.87
CA TYR A 144 -12.69 -7.74 17.67
C TYR A 144 -12.47 -6.79 16.48
N HIS A 145 -13.37 -5.83 16.29
CA HIS A 145 -13.25 -4.83 15.23
C HIS A 145 -12.03 -3.93 15.47
N SER A 146 -11.85 -3.46 16.71
CA SER A 146 -10.67 -2.68 17.09
C SER A 146 -9.37 -3.47 16.90
N TRP A 147 -9.37 -4.78 17.21
CA TRP A 147 -8.20 -5.64 16.99
C TRP A 147 -7.81 -5.75 15.51
N ASN A 148 -8.76 -5.98 14.60
CA ASN A 148 -8.49 -6.01 13.17
C ASN A 148 -7.88 -4.69 12.68
N ALA A 149 -8.47 -3.56 13.08
CA ALA A 149 -7.97 -2.24 12.72
C ALA A 149 -6.55 -1.98 13.28
N ILE A 150 -6.27 -2.40 14.51
CA ILE A 150 -4.92 -2.31 15.10
C ILE A 150 -3.93 -3.16 14.32
N MET A 151 -4.28 -4.41 13.99
CA MET A 151 -3.39 -5.30 13.25
C MET A 151 -3.06 -4.75 11.86
N GLU A 152 -4.05 -4.24 11.13
CA GLU A 152 -3.82 -3.60 9.84
C GLU A 152 -2.85 -2.41 9.97
N LYS A 153 -3.06 -1.54 10.97
CA LYS A 153 -2.18 -0.40 11.21
C LYS A 153 -0.77 -0.81 11.62
N ILE A 154 -0.60 -1.85 12.43
CA ILE A 154 0.71 -2.35 12.81
C ILE A 154 1.47 -2.94 11.63
N VAL A 155 0.78 -3.64 10.71
CA VAL A 155 1.40 -4.09 9.45
C VAL A 155 1.85 -2.88 8.62
N ARG A 156 1.02 -1.85 8.48
CA ARG A 156 1.38 -0.62 7.77
C ARG A 156 2.61 0.07 8.38
N ILE A 157 2.63 0.23 9.70
CA ILE A 157 3.79 0.77 10.45
C ILE A 157 5.04 -0.09 10.20
N PHE A 158 4.93 -1.42 10.20
CA PHE A 158 6.06 -2.30 9.93
C PHE A 158 6.69 -2.03 8.56
N PHE A 159 5.88 -1.95 7.51
CA PHE A 159 6.34 -1.66 6.14
C PHE A 159 6.95 -0.26 6.05
N GLU A 160 6.29 0.74 6.65
CA GLU A 160 6.77 2.12 6.69
C GLU A 160 8.14 2.25 7.38
N LEU A 161 8.32 1.64 8.55
CA LEU A 161 9.58 1.69 9.31
C LEU A 161 10.72 0.96 8.59
N HIS A 162 10.38 -0.05 7.78
CA HIS A 162 11.33 -0.73 6.89
C HIS A 162 11.58 0.01 5.57
N LYS A 163 10.88 1.11 5.28
CA LYS A 163 10.87 1.81 3.98
C LYS A 163 10.52 0.88 2.82
N GLU A 164 9.61 -0.04 3.07
CA GLU A 164 9.10 -1.01 2.11
C GLU A 164 7.65 -0.67 1.78
N TRP A 165 7.28 -0.69 0.50
CA TRP A 165 5.89 -0.48 0.11
C TRP A 165 5.03 -1.66 0.57
N LEU A 166 3.81 -1.38 1.03
CA LEU A 166 2.86 -2.44 1.39
C LEU A 166 2.47 -3.21 0.11
N PRO A 167 2.73 -4.53 0.02
CA PRO A 167 2.34 -5.32 -1.14
C PRO A 167 0.83 -5.57 -1.15
N LYS A 168 0.35 -6.20 -2.24
CA LYS A 168 -1.03 -6.75 -2.31
C LYS A 168 -1.28 -7.67 -1.11
N SER A 169 -2.53 -7.70 -0.64
CA SER A 169 -2.94 -8.41 0.60
C SER A 169 -2.50 -9.89 0.62
N SER A 170 -2.59 -10.58 -0.52
CA SER A 170 -2.14 -11.97 -0.69
C SER A 170 -0.64 -12.17 -0.40
N ASN A 171 0.17 -11.14 -0.61
CA ASN A 171 1.64 -11.19 -0.53
C ASN A 171 2.20 -10.54 0.76
N VAL A 172 1.34 -10.02 1.64
CA VAL A 172 1.77 -9.38 2.89
C VAL A 172 2.55 -10.35 3.77
N GLY A 173 2.03 -11.57 3.98
CA GLY A 173 2.67 -12.56 4.86
C GLY A 173 4.05 -13.01 4.38
N SER A 174 4.17 -13.36 3.09
CA SER A 174 5.45 -13.74 2.48
C SER A 174 6.47 -12.61 2.57
N ARG A 175 6.04 -11.37 2.26
CA ARG A 175 6.93 -10.21 2.31
C ARG A 175 7.40 -9.88 3.73
N ILE A 176 6.52 -9.96 4.73
CA ILE A 176 6.90 -9.82 6.15
C ILE A 176 7.94 -10.89 6.52
N LYS A 177 7.76 -12.14 6.10
CA LYS A 177 8.70 -13.25 6.38
C LYS A 177 10.09 -13.02 5.79
N GLU A 178 10.16 -12.42 4.60
CA GLU A 178 11.41 -12.04 3.95
C GLU A 178 12.14 -10.92 4.70
N ILE A 179 11.41 -9.88 5.09
CA ILE A 179 11.97 -8.69 5.76
C ILE A 179 12.35 -8.99 7.22
N ASP A 180 11.47 -9.66 7.97
CA ASP A 180 11.64 -9.93 9.39
C ASP A 180 10.93 -11.22 9.84
N LYS A 181 11.70 -12.31 9.90
CA LYS A 181 11.24 -13.62 10.38
C LYS A 181 10.68 -13.60 11.80
N ASN A 182 11.16 -12.71 12.68
CA ASN A 182 10.70 -12.65 14.08
C ASN A 182 9.36 -11.92 14.19
N PHE A 183 9.18 -10.84 13.43
CA PHE A 183 7.86 -10.22 13.27
C PHE A 183 6.89 -11.23 12.67
N PHE A 184 7.27 -11.93 11.58
CA PHE A 184 6.42 -12.92 10.93
C PHE A 184 5.93 -14.01 11.89
N LYS A 185 6.84 -14.62 12.67
CA LYS A 185 6.48 -15.65 13.67
C LYS A 185 5.43 -15.15 14.66
N ARG A 186 5.55 -13.90 15.12
CA ARG A 186 4.58 -13.28 16.05
C ARG A 186 3.26 -12.99 15.34
N TYR A 187 3.33 -12.41 14.15
CA TYR A 187 2.18 -12.12 13.28
C TYR A 187 1.36 -13.39 13.00
N GLU A 188 1.99 -14.44 12.49
CA GLU A 188 1.36 -15.73 12.20
C GLU A 188 0.74 -16.36 13.45
N LYS A 189 1.47 -16.36 14.58
CA LYS A 189 0.97 -16.86 15.87
C LYS A 189 -0.30 -16.14 16.33
N ILE A 190 -0.44 -14.84 16.09
CA ILE A 190 -1.65 -14.09 16.44
C ILE A 190 -2.86 -14.62 15.64
N TYR A 191 -2.74 -14.78 14.32
CA TYR A 191 -3.86 -15.22 13.48
C TYR A 191 -4.30 -16.66 13.77
N LEU A 192 -3.35 -17.54 14.10
CA LEU A 192 -3.62 -18.93 14.49
C LEU A 192 -4.15 -19.09 15.93
N SER A 193 -4.13 -18.01 16.73
CA SER A 193 -4.55 -18.07 18.14
C SER A 193 -6.06 -17.88 18.34
N SER A 194 -6.52 -18.33 19.52
CA SER A 194 -7.89 -18.11 19.98
C SER A 194 -8.20 -16.61 20.11
N ALA A 195 -9.48 -16.24 20.00
CA ALA A 195 -9.90 -14.84 20.17
C ALA A 195 -9.47 -14.25 21.53
N LYS A 196 -9.40 -15.09 22.58
CA LYS A 196 -8.96 -14.70 23.92
C LYS A 196 -7.46 -14.33 23.98
N ASP A 197 -6.64 -14.96 23.15
CA ASP A 197 -5.18 -14.76 23.15
C ASP A 197 -4.71 -13.63 22.24
N ARG A 198 -5.50 -13.28 21.21
CA ARG A 198 -5.11 -12.30 20.18
C ARG A 198 -4.67 -10.97 20.74
N ALA A 199 -5.43 -10.38 21.68
CA ALA A 199 -5.09 -9.09 22.27
C ALA A 199 -3.72 -9.11 22.98
N ARG A 200 -3.49 -10.14 23.80
CA ARG A 200 -2.22 -10.35 24.51
C ARG A 200 -1.06 -10.56 23.54
N LEU A 201 -1.24 -11.36 22.50
CA LEU A 201 -0.20 -11.63 21.50
C LEU A 201 0.08 -10.39 20.63
N THR A 202 -0.95 -9.62 20.27
CA THR A 202 -0.79 -8.34 19.56
C THR A 202 -0.02 -7.34 20.40
N LYS A 203 -0.27 -7.26 21.72
CA LYS A 203 0.53 -6.43 22.65
C LYS A 203 2.02 -6.77 22.55
N GLN A 204 2.36 -8.06 22.59
CA GLN A 204 3.74 -8.54 22.47
C GLN A 204 4.37 -8.22 21.10
N LEU A 205 3.57 -8.18 20.03
CA LEU A 205 4.04 -7.75 18.71
C LEU A 205 4.32 -6.24 18.69
N ILE A 206 3.44 -5.42 19.28
CA ILE A 206 3.63 -3.96 19.36
C ILE A 206 4.88 -3.64 20.17
N GLU A 207 5.05 -4.25 21.34
CA GLU A 207 6.26 -4.09 22.17
C GLU A 207 7.53 -4.50 21.42
N TYR A 208 7.44 -5.54 20.59
CA TYR A 208 8.54 -5.93 19.70
C TYR A 208 8.88 -4.85 18.68
N VAL A 209 7.88 -4.25 18.02
CA VAL A 209 8.07 -3.14 17.06
C VAL A 209 8.71 -1.94 17.74
N VAL A 210 8.16 -1.51 18.89
CA VAL A 210 8.68 -0.39 19.68
C VAL A 210 10.15 -0.59 20.03
N LYS A 211 10.49 -1.78 20.56
CA LYS A 211 11.88 -2.11 20.94
C LYS A 211 12.80 -2.18 19.73
N LYS A 212 12.37 -2.82 18.64
CA LYS A 212 13.20 -3.01 17.44
C LYS A 212 13.59 -1.70 16.79
N PHE A 213 12.65 -0.77 16.67
CA PHE A 213 12.84 0.49 15.97
C PHE A 213 13.15 1.68 16.89
N HIS A 214 13.34 1.42 18.20
CA HIS A 214 13.58 2.46 19.20
C HIS A 214 12.53 3.59 19.13
N LEU A 215 11.25 3.20 18.99
CA LEU A 215 10.18 4.17 18.80
C LEU A 215 9.95 4.96 20.08
N PRO A 216 9.83 6.30 20.00
CA PRO A 216 9.45 7.10 21.17
C PRO A 216 8.08 6.65 21.66
N GLN A 217 7.94 6.38 22.95
CA GLN A 217 6.65 6.07 23.55
C GLN A 217 6.14 7.31 24.26
N THR A 218 4.87 7.66 24.07
CA THR A 218 4.28 8.87 24.67
C THR A 218 3.90 8.66 26.15
N GLY A 219 4.57 7.73 26.83
CA GLY A 219 4.50 7.56 28.29
C GLY A 219 5.29 8.62 29.05
N GLU A 220 6.17 9.35 28.37
CA GLU A 220 6.66 10.65 28.82
C GLU A 220 5.93 11.70 28.01
N ILE A 221 4.96 12.37 28.64
CA ILE A 221 4.55 13.68 28.15
C ILE A 221 5.77 14.59 28.35
N CYS A 222 6.61 14.72 27.33
CA CYS A 222 7.52 15.86 27.25
C CYS A 222 6.66 17.07 26.95
N PHE A 223 6.10 17.67 28.00
CA PHE A 223 5.86 19.11 27.96
C PHE A 223 7.25 19.73 27.72
N SER A 224 7.42 20.47 26.62
CA SER A 224 8.53 21.41 26.55
C SER A 224 8.49 22.23 27.84
N LYS A 225 9.63 22.40 28.50
CA LYS A 225 9.77 23.11 29.78
C LYS A 225 9.30 24.58 29.76
N ASP A 226 8.69 25.04 28.67
CA ASP A 226 8.35 26.43 28.39
C ASP A 226 6.84 26.72 28.31
N GLU A 227 5.96 25.81 28.75
CA GLU A 227 4.50 26.12 28.90
C GLU A 227 4.06 26.37 30.36
N ASN A 228 5.02 26.61 31.27
CA ASN A 228 4.73 27.13 32.62
C ASN A 228 5.27 28.56 32.79
N LEU A 229 4.87 29.46 31.91
CA LEU A 229 4.95 30.91 32.15
C LEU A 229 3.74 31.60 31.54
N SER A 230 2.66 31.71 32.31
CA SER A 230 1.92 32.95 32.61
C SER A 230 0.49 32.66 33.01
N GLU A 231 -0.02 33.50 33.92
CA GLU A 231 -1.37 33.51 34.53
C GLU A 231 -1.52 32.53 35.72
N ALA A 232 -1.56 32.95 36.98
CA ALA A 232 -1.69 34.25 37.62
C ALA A 232 -1.08 34.21 39.04
#